data_AF-A0A2V6XR09-F1
#
_entry.id   AF-A0A2V6XR09-F1
#
_cell.length_a   1.000
_cell.length_b   1.000
_cell.length_c   1.000
_cell.angle_alpha   90.00
_cell.angle_beta   90.00
_cell.angle_gamma   90.00
#
_symmetry.space_group_name_H-M   'P 1'
#
loop_
_entity.id
_entity.type
_entity.pdbx_description
1 polymer ?
#
loop_
_entity_poly.entity_id
_entity_poly.type
_entity_poly.pdbx_seq_one_letter_code
_entity_poly.pdbx_strand_id
1 'polypeptide(L)'
;MTVTPANPTITVGQTQQFTASGARTPTAVSAGAFFSCVRLSDGTAQCTGRNQFGQLGNGDGTFTSSSVPVAVSGLTTATRVVAGAEHACALLGDSTVRCWGAGDSGQRGDGT
;
A
#
# COMPACT_ATOMS: atom_id res chain seq x y z
N MET A 1 -0.57 5.28 -18.98
CA MET A 1 0.53 4.45 -18.44
C MET A 1 1.44 4.11 -19.60
N THR A 2 2.68 4.61 -19.57
CA THR A 2 3.70 4.34 -20.59
C THR A 2 4.87 3.64 -19.93
N VAL A 3 5.29 2.49 -20.46
CA VAL A 3 6.46 1.76 -19.96
C VAL A 3 7.64 2.07 -20.87
N THR A 4 8.73 2.54 -20.30
CA THR A 4 9.96 2.89 -21.03
C THR A 4 11.13 2.03 -20.52
N PRO A 5 11.94 1.44 -21.43
CA PRO A 5 11.77 1.42 -22.89
C PRO A 5 10.60 0.54 -23.35
N ALA A 6 9.90 0.97 -24.40
CA ALA A 6 8.88 0.15 -25.05
C ALA A 6 9.58 -0.92 -25.90
N ASN A 7 9.23 -2.20 -25.66
CA ASN A 7 9.76 -3.36 -26.37
C ASN A 7 11.30 -3.57 -26.23
N PRO A 8 11.80 -3.84 -25.01
CA PRO A 8 13.22 -4.13 -24.77
C PRO A 8 13.65 -5.47 -25.39
N THR A 9 14.77 -5.51 -26.09
CA THR A 9 15.48 -6.76 -26.32
C THR A 9 16.22 -7.14 -25.03
N ILE A 10 15.85 -8.25 -24.40
CA ILE A 10 16.53 -8.74 -23.19
C ILE A 10 17.61 -9.74 -23.61
N THR A 11 18.88 -9.41 -23.35
CA THR A 11 20.01 -10.34 -23.52
C THR A 11 20.33 -11.02 -22.18
N VAL A 12 20.74 -12.29 -22.22
CA VAL A 12 21.18 -13.03 -21.03
C VAL A 12 22.33 -12.27 -20.36
N GLY A 13 22.17 -11.95 -19.07
CA GLY A 13 23.17 -11.25 -18.26
C GLY A 13 22.93 -9.73 -18.06
N GLN A 14 21.86 -9.16 -18.62
CA GLN A 14 21.50 -7.75 -18.43
C GLN A 14 20.36 -7.59 -17.42
N THR A 15 20.53 -6.74 -16.42
CA THR A 15 19.43 -6.25 -15.57
C THR A 15 18.79 -5.06 -16.28
N GLN A 16 17.53 -5.17 -16.68
CA GLN A 16 16.79 -4.05 -17.29
C GLN A 16 15.78 -3.47 -16.31
N GLN A 17 15.80 -2.14 -16.17
CA GLN A 17 14.86 -1.39 -15.35
C GLN A 17 13.81 -0.73 -16.26
N PHE A 18 12.54 -0.91 -15.93
CA PHE A 18 11.42 -0.31 -16.64
C PHE A 18 10.83 0.80 -15.80
N THR A 19 10.62 1.97 -16.42
CA THR A 19 9.93 3.08 -15.76
C THR A 19 8.53 3.19 -16.34
N ALA A 20 7.51 3.05 -15.49
CA ALA A 20 6.14 3.33 -15.85
C ALA A 20 5.79 4.79 -15.50
N SER A 21 5.63 5.65 -16.51
CA SER A 21 5.20 7.05 -16.32
C SER A 21 3.68 7.18 -16.49
N GLY A 22 3.07 8.02 -15.64
CA GLY A 22 1.62 8.24 -15.59
C GLY A 22 0.84 7.37 -14.61
N ALA A 23 1.54 6.54 -13.82
CA ALA A 23 0.98 5.93 -12.61
C ALA A 23 1.44 6.76 -11.42
N ARG A 24 0.47 7.22 -10.62
CA ARG A 24 0.59 7.54 -9.19
C ARG A 24 1.93 7.03 -8.62
N THR A 25 2.89 7.92 -8.35
CA THR A 25 4.30 7.52 -8.21
C THR A 25 4.56 6.90 -6.83
N PRO A 26 4.94 5.62 -6.75
CA PRO A 26 5.40 5.00 -5.51
C PRO A 26 6.64 5.73 -4.98
N THR A 27 6.62 6.13 -3.71
CA THR A 27 7.76 6.81 -3.05
C THR A 27 8.33 6.00 -1.90
N ALA A 28 7.56 5.07 -1.34
CA ALA A 28 8.03 4.14 -0.33
C ALA A 28 7.21 2.85 -0.39
N VAL A 29 7.82 1.74 -0.01
CA VAL A 29 7.17 0.44 0.17
C VAL A 29 7.42 -0.04 1.60
N SER A 30 6.42 -0.72 2.16
CA SER A 30 6.52 -1.38 3.46
C SER A 30 5.85 -2.74 3.38
N ALA A 31 6.55 -3.79 3.80
CA ALA A 31 6.07 -5.16 3.76
C ALA A 31 5.74 -5.64 5.18
N GLY A 32 4.54 -6.20 5.35
CA GLY A 32 4.15 -6.98 6.52
C GLY A 32 4.41 -8.48 6.30
N ALA A 33 3.76 -9.35 7.08
CA ALA A 33 3.99 -10.80 6.98
C ALA A 33 3.51 -11.38 5.64
N PHE A 34 2.30 -11.01 5.21
CA PHE A 34 1.66 -11.54 3.99
C PHE A 34 0.95 -10.45 3.17
N PHE A 35 1.27 -9.19 3.44
CA PHE A 35 0.74 -8.04 2.71
C PHE A 35 1.83 -6.99 2.52
N SER A 36 1.63 -6.07 1.60
CA SER A 36 2.57 -4.99 1.33
C SER A 36 1.81 -3.72 1.02
N CYS A 37 2.31 -2.60 1.51
CA CYS A 37 1.75 -1.28 1.25
C CYS A 37 2.77 -0.40 0.55
N VAL A 38 2.28 0.43 -0.34
CA VAL A 38 3.03 1.41 -1.11
C VAL A 38 2.47 2.78 -0.79
N ARG A 39 3.32 3.71 -0.38
CA ARG A 39 2.99 5.13 -0.25
C ARG A 39 3.24 5.82 -1.58
N LEU A 40 2.28 6.64 -2.00
CA LEU A 40 2.35 7.39 -3.24
C LEU A 40 2.73 8.85 -2.99
N SER A 41 3.28 9.49 -4.01
CA SER A 41 3.73 10.90 -3.94
C SER A 41 2.60 11.89 -3.66
N ASP A 42 1.34 11.51 -3.94
CA ASP A 42 0.14 12.30 -3.67
C ASP A 42 -0.38 12.16 -2.22
N GLY A 43 0.36 11.47 -1.34
CA GLY A 43 -0.03 11.27 0.06
C GLY A 43 -1.04 10.14 0.28
N THR A 44 -1.43 9.42 -0.77
CA THR A 44 -2.25 8.20 -0.65
C THR A 44 -1.40 6.95 -0.41
N ALA A 45 -2.05 5.85 -0.03
CA ALA A 45 -1.41 4.53 0.03
C ALA A 45 -2.26 3.47 -0.67
N GLN A 46 -1.58 2.45 -1.19
CA GLN A 46 -2.21 1.25 -1.71
C GLN A 46 -1.58 0.03 -1.06
N CYS A 47 -2.40 -0.95 -0.68
CA CYS A 47 -1.95 -2.20 -0.08
C CYS A 47 -2.40 -3.40 -0.93
N THR A 48 -1.62 -4.47 -0.92
CA THR A 48 -1.91 -5.73 -1.61
C THR A 48 -1.52 -6.91 -0.73
N GLY A 49 -2.12 -8.07 -0.97
CA GLY A 49 -1.88 -9.32 -0.25
C GLY A 49 -3.04 -9.71 0.67
N ARG A 50 -2.68 -10.29 1.82
CA ARG A 50 -3.62 -10.81 2.83
C ARG A 50 -4.46 -9.68 3.43
N ASN A 51 -5.76 -9.93 3.63
CA ASN A 51 -6.68 -8.96 4.24
C ASN A 51 -7.56 -9.54 5.37
N GLN A 52 -7.22 -10.70 5.91
CA GLN A 52 -8.04 -11.41 6.91
C GLN A 52 -8.36 -10.61 8.19
N PHE A 53 -7.61 -9.53 8.43
CA PHE A 53 -7.78 -8.61 9.57
C PHE A 53 -7.96 -7.15 9.13
N GLY A 54 -8.23 -6.88 7.85
CA GLY A 54 -8.36 -5.51 7.34
C GLY A 54 -7.02 -4.83 7.05
N GLN A 55 -5.95 -5.60 6.82
CA GLN A 55 -4.59 -5.12 6.50
C GLN A 55 -4.54 -4.22 5.25
N LEU A 56 -5.50 -4.34 4.33
CA LEU A 56 -5.59 -3.50 3.14
C LEU A 56 -6.18 -2.12 3.41
N GLY A 57 -6.90 -1.95 4.52
CA GLY A 57 -7.47 -0.67 4.93
C GLY A 57 -8.46 -0.08 3.91
N ASN A 58 -9.04 -0.91 3.05
CA ASN A 58 -9.92 -0.53 1.94
C ASN A 58 -11.32 -0.07 2.38
N GLY A 59 -11.71 -0.33 3.63
CA GLY A 59 -12.93 0.23 4.24
C GLY A 59 -14.24 -0.25 3.59
N ASP A 60 -14.21 -1.34 2.84
CA ASP A 60 -15.40 -1.92 2.19
C ASP A 60 -16.14 -2.94 3.07
N GLY A 61 -15.69 -3.11 4.32
CA GLY A 61 -16.24 -4.08 5.26
C GLY A 61 -15.92 -5.54 4.91
N THR A 62 -15.05 -5.78 3.92
CA THR A 62 -14.63 -7.13 3.53
C THR A 62 -13.21 -7.42 4.00
N PHE A 63 -12.97 -8.69 4.35
CA PHE A 63 -11.65 -9.20 4.75
C PHE A 63 -11.00 -10.06 3.65
N THR A 64 -11.38 -9.77 2.40
CA THR A 64 -10.94 -10.52 1.24
C THR A 64 -9.55 -10.09 0.83
N SER A 65 -8.63 -11.05 0.78
CA SER A 65 -7.27 -10.83 0.27
C SER A 65 -7.30 -10.41 -1.20
N SER A 66 -6.37 -9.55 -1.60
CA SER A 66 -6.27 -9.06 -2.98
C SER A 66 -4.86 -9.28 -3.50
N SER A 67 -4.72 -9.80 -4.72
CA SER A 67 -3.42 -9.86 -5.40
C SER A 67 -3.09 -8.58 -6.16
N VAL A 68 -4.03 -7.64 -6.25
CA VAL A 68 -3.86 -6.34 -6.89
C VAL A 68 -3.83 -5.21 -5.85
N PRO A 69 -3.11 -4.10 -6.09
CA PRO A 69 -3.10 -2.95 -5.20
C PRO A 69 -4.51 -2.38 -4.99
N VAL A 70 -4.92 -2.28 -3.72
CA VAL A 70 -6.18 -1.69 -3.28
C VAL A 70 -5.88 -0.40 -2.53
N ALA A 71 -6.65 0.65 -2.77
CA ALA A 71 -6.47 1.93 -2.07
C ALA A 71 -6.86 1.83 -0.60
N VAL A 72 -6.05 2.42 0.28
CA VAL A 72 -6.41 2.63 1.69
C VAL A 72 -7.45 3.74 1.76
N SER A 73 -8.59 3.46 2.37
CA SER A 73 -9.72 4.38 2.47
C SER A 73 -9.39 5.58 3.37
N GLY A 74 -9.77 6.77 2.89
CA GLY A 74 -9.65 8.02 3.66
C GLY A 74 -8.22 8.49 3.94
N LEU A 75 -7.19 7.93 3.27
CA LEU A 75 -5.79 8.30 3.45
C LEU A 75 -5.31 9.21 2.31
N THR A 76 -5.08 10.50 2.59
CA THR A 76 -4.73 11.51 1.57
C THR A 76 -3.47 12.32 1.90
N THR A 77 -3.02 12.33 3.15
CA THR A 77 -1.90 13.18 3.62
C THR A 77 -0.77 12.38 4.26
N ALA A 78 -0.65 11.10 3.93
CA ALA A 78 0.38 10.24 4.51
C ALA A 78 1.78 10.75 4.13
N THR A 79 2.63 10.96 5.13
CA THR A 79 4.06 11.26 4.98
C THR A 79 4.91 10.00 5.09
N ARG A 80 4.42 8.99 5.82
CA ARG A 80 5.05 7.68 5.97
C ARG A 80 3.99 6.61 6.18
N VAL A 81 4.23 5.41 5.65
CA VAL A 81 3.43 4.20 5.90
C VAL A 81 4.36 3.10 6.36
N VAL A 82 4.00 2.41 7.44
CA VAL A 82 4.76 1.30 8.02
C VAL A 82 3.82 0.12 8.24
N ALA A 83 4.22 -1.05 7.78
CA ALA A 83 3.54 -2.32 8.00
C ALA A 83 4.23 -3.09 9.14
N GLY A 84 3.44 -3.58 10.09
CA GLY A 84 3.79 -4.63 11.03
C GLY A 84 3.40 -6.02 10.48
N ALA A 85 3.32 -7.03 11.36
CA ALA A 85 3.01 -8.40 10.92
C ALA A 85 1.63 -8.52 10.25
N GLU A 86 0.60 -7.95 10.90
CA GLU A 86 -0.80 -8.07 10.48
C GLU A 86 -1.55 -6.72 10.53
N HIS A 87 -0.83 -5.61 10.70
CA HIS A 87 -1.38 -4.25 10.70
C HIS A 87 -0.47 -3.28 9.97
N ALA A 88 -0.98 -2.11 9.62
CA ALA A 88 -0.18 -1.00 9.12
C ALA A 88 -0.62 0.32 9.77
N CYS A 89 0.31 1.28 9.81
CA CYS A 89 0.09 2.61 10.32
C CYS A 89 0.63 3.65 9.34
N ALA A 90 -0.05 4.78 9.25
CA ALA A 90 0.38 5.95 8.51
C ALA A 90 0.57 7.15 9.43
N LEU A 91 1.70 7.84 9.27
CA LEU A 91 1.92 9.17 9.83
C LEU A 91 1.36 10.19 8.82
N LEU A 92 0.48 11.07 9.29
CA LEU A 92 -0.17 12.09 8.47
C LEU A 92 0.60 13.42 8.53
N GLY A 93 0.31 14.31 7.57
CA GLY A 93 0.95 15.63 7.49
C GLY A 93 0.64 16.56 8.67
N ASP A 94 -0.44 16.29 9.42
CA ASP A 94 -0.81 16.99 10.65
C ASP A 94 -0.17 16.38 11.91
N SER A 95 0.81 15.49 11.75
CA SER A 95 1.48 14.76 12.83
C SER A 95 0.59 13.77 13.60
N THR A 96 -0.62 13.48 13.12
CA THR A 96 -1.45 12.40 13.67
C THR A 96 -1.09 11.05 13.06
N VAL A 97 -1.47 9.96 13.73
CA VAL A 97 -1.23 8.59 13.27
C VAL A 97 -2.56 7.88 13.07
N ARG A 98 -2.70 7.17 11.95
CA ARG A 98 -3.83 6.28 11.67
C ARG A 98 -3.34 4.87 11.43
N CYS A 99 -3.89 3.90 12.15
CA CYS A 99 -3.56 2.49 11.99
C CYS A 99 -4.78 1.69 11.53
N TRP A 100 -4.52 0.57 10.84
CA TRP A 100 -5.52 -0.39 10.37
C TRP A 100 -4.93 -1.81 10.38
N GLY A 101 -5.78 -2.84 10.42
CA GLY A 101 -5.37 -4.24 10.51
C GLY A 101 -5.55 -4.85 11.91
N ALA A 102 -4.77 -5.90 12.21
CA ALA A 102 -4.87 -6.65 13.47
C ALA A 102 -4.28 -5.88 14.67
N GLY A 103 -5.08 -5.69 15.72
CA GLY A 103 -4.65 -5.15 17.01
C GLY A 103 -5.73 -5.27 18.09
N ASP A 104 -5.31 -5.43 19.35
CA ASP A 104 -6.15 -5.75 20.54
C ASP A 104 -7.09 -4.62 21.01
N SER A 105 -7.21 -3.51 20.27
CA SER A 105 -8.01 -2.34 20.69
C SER A 105 -8.68 -1.57 19.54
N GLY A 106 -8.83 -2.16 18.34
CA GLY A 106 -9.34 -1.39 17.20
C GLY A 106 -9.62 -2.19 15.93
N GLN A 107 -10.20 -3.39 16.06
CA GLN A 107 -10.56 -4.26 14.94
C GLN A 107 -11.67 -3.71 14.01
N ARG A 108 -12.18 -2.49 14.21
CA ARG A 108 -13.25 -1.95 13.38
C ARG A 108 -13.03 -0.47 13.10
N GLY A 109 -12.71 -0.13 11.86
CA GLY A 109 -12.83 1.24 11.37
C GLY A 109 -14.30 1.73 11.30
N ASP A 110 -15.18 1.28 12.20
CA ASP A 110 -16.59 1.67 12.32
C ASP A 110 -16.94 2.35 13.66
N GLY A 111 -15.98 2.48 14.59
CA GLY A 111 -16.22 3.12 15.88
C GLY A 111 -16.92 2.25 16.93
N THR A 112 -16.79 0.91 16.85
CA THR A 112 -17.25 -0.03 17.90
C THR A 112 -16.18 -0.97 18.42
#